data_AF-A0A850MPJ7-F1
#
_entry.id   AF-A0A850MPJ7-F1
#
_cell.length_a   1.000
_cell.length_b   1.000
_cell.length_c   1.000
_cell.angle_alpha   90.00
_cell.angle_beta   90.00
_cell.angle_gamma   90.00
#
_symmetry.space_group_name_H-M   'P 1'
#
loop_
_entity.id
_entity.type
_entity.pdbx_description
1 polymer ?
#
loop_
_entity_poly.entity_id
_entity_poly.type
_entity_poly.pdbx_seq_one_letter_code
_entity_poly.pdbx_strand_id
1 'polypeptide(L)'
;MAEEAKKPLVYYSRIRELLRGVYEGKEQKLNVSKESKDPMIGWLEDLIALALEALVEAMPHKTKGEQEGQLSRKTVKKGDITKGKRVLKQKMAEPAKKKK
;
A
#
# COMPACT_ATOMS: atom_id res chain seq x y z
N MET A 1 -29.66 -3.06 -3.84
CA MET A 1 -28.36 -3.74 -3.88
C MET A 1 -27.74 -3.56 -2.51
N ALA A 2 -27.52 -4.65 -1.76
CA ALA A 2 -26.90 -4.55 -0.45
C ALA A 2 -25.43 -4.15 -0.64
N GLU A 3 -25.01 -3.02 -0.05
CA GLU A 3 -23.60 -2.72 0.12
C GLU A 3 -22.98 -3.87 0.92
N GLU A 4 -22.21 -4.73 0.24
CA GLU A 4 -21.34 -5.65 0.95
C GLU A 4 -20.38 -4.80 1.79
N ALA A 5 -20.53 -4.88 3.11
CA ALA A 5 -19.63 -4.22 4.04
C ALA A 5 -18.20 -4.63 3.69
N LYS A 6 -17.44 -3.68 3.14
CA LYS A 6 -16.07 -3.87 2.67
C LYS A 6 -15.26 -4.38 3.85
N LYS A 7 -14.86 -5.65 3.82
CA LYS A 7 -14.08 -6.24 4.92
C LYS A 7 -12.78 -5.43 5.04
N PRO A 8 -12.41 -4.97 6.25
CA PRO A 8 -11.17 -4.24 6.44
C PRO A 8 -9.99 -5.15 6.06
N LEU A 9 -9.05 -4.61 5.28
CA LEU A 9 -7.86 -5.32 4.82
C LEU A 9 -6.93 -5.63 6.00
N VAL A 10 -6.96 -4.79 7.02
CA VAL A 10 -6.20 -4.95 8.26
C VAL A 10 -7.14 -5.22 9.43
N TYR A 11 -7.12 -6.45 9.95
CA TYR A 11 -7.90 -6.81 11.13
C TYR A 11 -7.31 -6.21 12.41
N TYR A 12 -8.18 -5.70 13.30
CA TYR A 12 -7.82 -5.16 14.61
C TYR A 12 -6.90 -6.07 15.44
N SER A 13 -7.09 -7.38 15.36
CA SER A 13 -6.29 -8.38 16.09
C SER A 13 -4.83 -8.39 15.66
N ARG A 14 -4.52 -7.97 14.43
CA ARG A 14 -3.16 -8.02 13.86
C ARG A 14 -2.40 -6.71 13.96
N ILE A 15 -3.03 -5.59 14.30
CA ILE A 15 -2.34 -4.29 14.43
C ILE A 15 -1.26 -4.34 15.51
N ARG A 16 -1.55 -4.97 16.66
CA ARG A 16 -0.58 -5.13 17.74
C ARG A 16 0.62 -5.97 17.30
N GLU A 17 0.38 -7.05 16.56
CA GLU A 17 1.43 -7.94 16.04
C GLU A 17 2.28 -7.23 14.98
N LEU A 18 1.65 -6.48 14.08
CA LEU A 18 2.32 -5.65 13.08
C LEU A 18 3.23 -4.62 13.75
N LEU A 19 2.74 -3.89 14.76
CA LEU A 19 3.54 -2.91 15.50
C LEU A 19 4.76 -3.56 16.17
N ARG A 20 4.56 -4.69 16.86
CA ARG A 20 5.65 -5.42 17.53
C ARG A 20 6.67 -5.98 16.53
N GLY A 21 6.19 -6.50 15.40
CA GLY A 21 7.02 -7.09 14.35
C GLY A 21 7.85 -6.05 13.60
N VAL A 22 7.26 -4.89 13.27
CA VAL A 22 7.97 -3.81 12.55
C VAL A 22 8.98 -3.11 13.45
N TYR A 23 8.68 -2.94 14.74
CA TYR A 23 9.62 -2.34 15.69
C TYR A 23 10.67 -3.31 16.23
N GLU A 24 10.74 -4.56 15.75
CA GLU A 24 11.70 -5.58 16.21
C GLU A 24 11.72 -5.73 17.75
N GLY A 25 10.58 -5.50 18.41
CA GLY A 25 10.50 -5.50 19.87
C GLY A 25 11.26 -4.38 20.59
N LYS A 26 11.75 -3.35 19.89
CA LYS A 26 12.38 -2.15 20.50
C LYS A 26 11.44 -1.42 21.46
N GLU A 27 10.14 -1.47 21.19
CA GLU A 27 9.11 -0.86 22.05
C GLU A 27 8.02 -1.87 22.41
N GLN A 28 8.18 -2.57 23.53
CA GLN A 28 7.28 -3.67 23.94
C GLN A 28 5.95 -3.21 24.56
N LYS A 29 5.88 -1.95 25.04
CA LYS A 29 4.72 -1.39 25.73
C LYS A 29 3.76 -0.61 24.84
N LEU A 30 4.00 -0.59 23.53
CA LEU A 30 3.19 0.19 22.60
C LEU A 30 1.78 -0.41 22.48
N ASN A 31 0.79 0.32 22.96
CA ASN A 31 -0.62 -0.02 22.87
C ASN A 31 -1.36 1.04 22.04
N VAL A 32 -2.28 0.58 21.21
CA VAL A 32 -3.19 1.46 20.46
C VAL A 32 -4.48 1.57 21.26
N SER A 33 -4.89 2.79 21.58
CA SER A 33 -6.17 3.06 22.26
C SER A 33 -7.34 2.56 21.40
N LYS A 34 -8.50 2.30 22.02
CA LYS A 34 -9.67 1.80 21.26
C LYS A 34 -10.09 2.76 20.15
N GLU A 35 -10.07 4.06 20.44
CA GLU A 35 -10.46 5.14 19.51
C GLU A 35 -9.46 5.35 18.38
N SER A 36 -8.17 5.08 18.61
CA SER A 36 -7.13 5.23 17.58
C SER A 36 -7.04 4.04 16.62
N LYS A 37 -7.75 2.93 16.87
CA LYS A 37 -7.69 1.75 16.02
C LYS A 37 -8.24 2.01 14.62
N ASP A 38 -9.41 2.62 14.49
CA ASP A 38 -10.04 2.85 13.18
C ASP A 38 -9.24 3.83 12.33
N PRO A 39 -8.82 5.01 12.85
CA PRO A 39 -7.95 5.92 12.12
C PRO A 39 -6.63 5.27 11.71
N MET A 40 -6.05 4.43 12.57
CA MET A 40 -4.82 3.71 12.26
C MET A 40 -5.01 2.68 11.14
N ILE A 41 -6.13 1.95 11.13
CA ILE A 41 -6.45 1.02 10.04
C ILE A 41 -6.57 1.80 8.73
N GLY A 42 -7.36 2.87 8.72
CA GLY A 42 -7.54 3.69 7.52
C GLY A 42 -6.20 4.19 6.98
N TRP A 43 -5.34 4.70 7.86
CA TRP A 43 -4.00 5.13 7.47
C TRP A 43 -3.13 3.99 6.89
N LEU A 44 -3.19 2.79 7.47
CA LEU A 44 -2.48 1.63 6.93
C LEU A 44 -3.04 1.18 5.58
N GLU A 45 -4.37 1.22 5.41
CA GLU A 45 -5.04 0.89 4.15
C GLU A 45 -4.65 1.88 3.04
N ASP A 46 -4.56 3.18 3.35
CA ASP A 46 -4.09 4.21 2.41
C ASP A 46 -2.63 3.94 1.98
N LEU A 47 -1.75 3.58 2.92
CA LEU A 47 -0.37 3.23 2.62
C LEU A 47 -0.26 1.97 1.75
N ILE A 48 -1.11 0.97 2.01
CA ILE A 48 -1.19 -0.25 1.19
C ILE A 48 -1.68 0.11 -0.23
N ALA A 49 -2.70 0.95 -0.35
CA ALA A 49 -3.22 1.40 -1.64
C ALA A 49 -2.14 2.11 -2.46
N LEU A 50 -1.43 3.07 -1.87
CA LEU A 50 -0.30 3.77 -2.52
C LEU A 50 0.78 2.79 -3.00
N ALA A 51 1.12 1.79 -2.19
CA ALA A 51 2.10 0.78 -2.56
C ALA A 51 1.61 -0.11 -3.72
N LEU A 52 0.33 -0.47 -3.75
CA LEU A 52 -0.28 -1.25 -4.82
C LEU A 52 -0.39 -0.46 -6.12
N GLU A 53 -0.75 0.82 -6.07
CA GLU A 53 -0.76 1.70 -7.24
C GLU A 53 0.62 1.80 -7.87
N ALA A 54 1.65 2.06 -7.06
CA ALA A 54 3.04 2.11 -7.53
C ALA A 54 3.50 0.77 -8.12
N LEU A 55 3.01 -0.35 -7.59
CA LEU A 55 3.28 -1.69 -8.11
C LEU A 55 2.63 -1.91 -9.48
N VAL A 56 1.35 -1.56 -9.62
CA VAL A 56 0.59 -1.69 -10.87
C VAL A 56 1.21 -0.81 -11.96
N GLU A 57 1.58 0.42 -11.65
CA GLU A 57 2.24 1.32 -12.59
C GLU A 57 3.59 0.78 -13.09
N ALA A 58 4.34 0.10 -12.20
CA ALA A 58 5.60 -0.54 -12.54
C ALA A 58 5.45 -1.83 -13.35
N MET A 59 4.25 -2.40 -13.42
CA MET A 59 3.99 -3.62 -14.20
C MET A 59 4.01 -3.32 -15.71
N PRO A 60 4.36 -4.32 -16.54
CA PRO A 60 4.42 -4.13 -17.98
C PRO A 60 3.01 -3.93 -18.56
N HIS A 61 2.83 -2.85 -19.31
CA HIS A 61 1.61 -2.54 -20.06
C HIS A 61 1.78 -2.89 -21.54
N LYS A 62 0.67 -3.18 -22.23
CA LYS A 62 0.64 -3.38 -23.67
C LYS A 62 0.87 -2.04 -24.36
N THR A 63 1.76 -2.03 -25.35
CA THR A 63 2.22 -0.79 -26.02
C THR A 63 1.70 -0.63 -27.43
N LYS A 64 0.91 -1.59 -27.95
CA LYS A 64 0.35 -1.59 -29.30
C LYS A 64 -0.99 -2.35 -29.34
N GLY A 65 -1.90 -1.91 -30.20
CA GLY A 65 -3.20 -2.54 -30.46
C GLY A 65 -4.35 -1.95 -29.64
N GLU A 66 -5.57 -2.47 -29.81
CA GLU A 66 -6.81 -1.96 -29.16
C GLU A 66 -6.79 -1.95 -27.62
N GLN A 67 -5.85 -2.67 -27.01
CA GLN A 67 -5.68 -2.75 -25.56
C GLN A 67 -4.42 -2.02 -25.06
N GLU A 68 -3.94 -1.04 -25.81
CA GLU A 68 -2.83 -0.17 -25.41
C GLU A 68 -3.12 0.45 -24.03
N GLY A 69 -2.11 0.43 -23.15
CA GLY A 69 -2.25 0.90 -21.77
C GLY A 69 -2.89 -0.09 -20.81
N GLN A 70 -3.34 -1.28 -21.23
CA GLN A 70 -3.74 -2.34 -20.31
C GLN A 70 -2.53 -3.14 -19.81
N LEU A 71 -2.64 -3.73 -18.61
CA LEU A 71 -1.64 -4.65 -18.10
C LEU A 71 -1.42 -5.81 -19.07
N SER A 72 -0.16 -6.07 -19.42
CA SER A 72 0.21 -7.20 -20.28
C SER A 72 0.01 -8.55 -19.58
N ARG A 73 -0.07 -8.56 -18.24
CA ARG A 73 -0.32 -9.76 -17.42
C ARG A 73 -1.03 -9.42 -16.12
N LYS A 74 -1.74 -10.40 -15.56
CA LYS A 74 -2.47 -10.28 -14.28
C LYS A 74 -1.63 -10.64 -13.05
N THR A 75 -0.53 -11.38 -13.22
CA THR A 75 0.28 -11.88 -12.11
C THR A 75 1.48 -10.97 -11.82
N VAL A 76 1.61 -10.55 -10.56
CA VAL A 76 2.78 -9.84 -10.05
C VAL A 76 3.96 -10.81 -9.93
N LYS A 77 5.13 -10.45 -10.48
CA LYS A 77 6.39 -11.19 -10.31
C LYS A 77 7.34 -10.45 -9.38
N LYS A 78 8.35 -11.16 -8.86
CA LYS A 78 9.39 -10.61 -7.97
C LYS A 78 10.04 -9.33 -8.51
N GLY A 79 10.30 -9.26 -9.82
CA GLY A 79 10.89 -8.07 -10.45
C GLY A 79 9.99 -6.84 -10.40
N ASP A 80 8.68 -7.02 -10.39
CA ASP A 80 7.71 -5.92 -10.31
C ASP A 80 7.74 -5.28 -8.91
N ILE A 81 7.97 -6.07 -7.86
CA ILE A 81 8.11 -5.57 -6.49
C ILE A 81 9.29 -4.59 -6.39
N THR A 82 10.45 -4.95 -6.97
CA THR A 82 11.63 -4.08 -6.95
C THR A 82 11.39 -2.77 -7.70
N LYS A 83 10.72 -2.84 -8.86
CA LYS A 83 10.38 -1.65 -9.65
C LYS A 83 9.32 -0.78 -8.96
N GLY A 84 8.26 -1.40 -8.44
CA GLY A 84 7.20 -0.73 -7.69
C GLY A 84 7.74 -0.01 -6.45
N LYS A 85 8.69 -0.61 -5.72
CA LYS A 85 9.39 0.08 -4.62
C LYS A 85 10.12 1.34 -5.08
N ARG A 86 10.70 1.35 -6.29
CA ARG A 86 11.37 2.53 -6.86
C ARG A 86 10.37 3.63 -7.20
N VAL A 87 9.26 3.27 -7.83
CA VAL A 87 8.15 4.19 -8.16
C VAL A 87 7.56 4.78 -6.87
N LEU A 88 7.30 3.95 -5.87
CA LEU A 88 6.78 4.39 -4.58
C LEU A 88 7.70 5.41 -3.90
N LYS A 89 9.02 5.16 -3.89
CA LYS A 89 10.00 6.12 -3.36
C LYS A 89 9.96 7.46 -4.08
N GLN A 90 9.75 7.46 -5.40
CA GLN A 90 9.64 8.69 -6.19
C GLN A 90 8.37 9.46 -5.80
N LYS A 91 7.22 8.79 -5.74
CA LYS A 91 5.95 9.40 -5.31
C LYS A 91 6.04 10.00 -3.90
N MET A 92 6.69 9.30 -2.97
CA MET A 92 6.88 9.79 -1.60
C MET A 92 7.94 10.88 -1.47
N ALA A 93 8.88 10.99 -2.42
CA ALA A 93 9.90 12.03 -2.46
C ALA A 93 9.43 13.33 -3.15
N GLU A 94 8.25 13.32 -3.78
CA GLU A 94 7.70 14.46 -4.51
C GLU A 94 6.93 15.56 -3.70
N PRO A 95 6.90 15.66 -2.35
CA PRO A 95 6.22 16.79 -1.72
C PRO A 95 7.09 18.07 -1.58
N ALA A 96 8.26 18.19 -2.23
CA ALA A 96 9.19 19.31 -1.97
C ALA A 96 9.64 20.16 -3.18
N LYS A 97 9.03 20.04 -4.37
CA LYS A 97 9.42 20.87 -5.54
C LYS A 97 8.27 21.58 -6.26
N LYS A 98 7.33 22.15 -5.51
CA LYS A 98 6.49 23.25 -6.02
C LYS A 98 6.56 24.46 -5.08
N LYS A 99 7.72 25.11 -5.05
CA LYS A 99 7.86 26.54 -4.78
C LYS A 99 9.06 27.08 -5.57
N LYS A 100 8.78 27.63 -6.75
CA LYS A 100 9.27 28.94 -7.19
C LYS A 100 8.53 29.33 -8.45
#